data_AF-A0A820U4T2-F1
#
_entry.id   AF-A0A820U4T2-F1
#
_cell.length_a   1.000
_cell.length_b   1.000
_cell.length_c   1.000
_cell.angle_alpha   90.00
_cell.angle_beta   90.00
_cell.angle_gamma   90.00
#
_symmetry.space_group_name_H-M   'P 1'
#
loop_
_entity.id
_entity.type
_entity.pdbx_description
1 polymer ?
#
loop_
_entity_poly.entity_id
_entity_poly.type
_entity_poly.pdbx_seq_one_letter_code
_entity_poly.pdbx_strand_id
1 'polypeptide(L)'
;MVPPTVTIKKEDRSIIFIRRNIFIPKGSRCCEIHTSNGYLLREDFFKLTAYKDDYRIFNLNYIVNTMQKLRKMVNSNKNVDFDDPLSLSGIEYKNLTGFTRTRHDRVLSYIPASALKTSINRSPRCAIACLLMKLRLTMSNSVVASMLGIDNKRKVTDIIHSTSAALVKYFVPHYLGLAHINREKIIKKHTSSIATRLLTETYVQKTMICFSAPMRTRFPSFSEASFFMVLFSI
;
A
#
# COMPACT_ATOMS: atom_id res chain seq x y z
N MET A 1 -7.93 -41.53 -1.18
CA MET A 1 -8.99 -40.53 -0.92
C MET A 1 -8.80 -39.38 -1.90
N VAL A 2 -9.83 -39.01 -2.68
CA VAL A 2 -9.77 -37.87 -3.58
C VAL A 2 -9.92 -36.60 -2.74
N PRO A 3 -8.99 -35.63 -2.80
CA PRO A 3 -9.11 -34.41 -2.03
C PRO A 3 -10.39 -33.66 -2.43
N PRO A 4 -11.09 -33.01 -1.49
CA PRO A 4 -12.27 -32.23 -1.81
C PRO A 4 -11.89 -31.10 -2.77
N THR A 5 -12.76 -30.83 -3.74
CA THR A 5 -12.48 -29.93 -4.86
C THR A 5 -13.52 -28.82 -4.95
N VAL A 6 -13.03 -27.59 -5.07
CA VAL A 6 -13.83 -26.36 -5.15
C VAL A 6 -13.72 -25.77 -6.55
N THR A 7 -14.82 -25.21 -7.04
CA THR A 7 -14.86 -24.51 -8.33
C THR A 7 -14.11 -23.19 -8.23
N ILE A 8 -13.14 -22.97 -9.14
CA ILE A 8 -12.37 -21.74 -9.19
C ILE A 8 -13.30 -20.57 -9.52
N LYS A 9 -13.26 -19.54 -8.69
CA LYS A 9 -14.08 -18.33 -8.85
C LYS A 9 -13.79 -17.60 -10.16
N LYS A 10 -14.76 -16.82 -10.61
CA LYS A 10 -14.69 -16.10 -11.89
C LYS A 10 -13.55 -15.09 -11.91
N GLU A 11 -13.32 -14.44 -10.78
CA GLU A 11 -12.34 -13.38 -10.58
C GLU A 11 -10.92 -13.94 -10.81
N ASP A 12 -10.58 -15.06 -10.17
CA ASP A 12 -9.27 -15.70 -10.35
C ASP A 12 -9.02 -16.15 -11.78
N ARG A 13 -10.04 -16.69 -12.46
CA ARG A 13 -9.91 -17.08 -13.88
C ARG A 13 -9.54 -15.89 -14.76
N SER A 14 -10.15 -14.72 -14.52
CA SER A 14 -9.82 -13.49 -15.24
C SER A 14 -8.42 -12.98 -14.90
N ILE A 15 -8.04 -13.02 -13.63
CA ILE A 15 -6.71 -12.57 -13.16
C ILE A 15 -5.60 -13.46 -13.72
N ILE A 16 -5.78 -14.79 -13.68
CA ILE A 16 -4.82 -15.76 -14.21
C ILE A 16 -4.62 -15.56 -15.71
N PHE A 17 -5.70 -15.31 -16.45
CA PHE A 17 -5.61 -14.98 -17.86
C PHE A 17 -4.77 -13.72 -18.10
N ILE A 18 -5.07 -12.61 -17.39
CA ILE A 18 -4.36 -11.33 -17.56
C ILE A 18 -2.87 -11.44 -17.20
N ARG A 19 -2.54 -12.20 -16.14
CA ARG A 19 -1.19 -12.21 -15.55
C ARG A 19 -0.28 -13.31 -16.03
N ARG A 20 -0.85 -14.47 -16.34
CA ARG A 20 -0.09 -15.68 -16.67
C ARG A 20 -0.30 -16.07 -18.12
N ASN A 21 -1.21 -15.40 -18.84
CA ASN A 21 -1.64 -15.79 -20.18
C ASN A 21 -2.16 -17.25 -20.20
N ILE A 22 -2.76 -17.69 -19.10
CA ILE A 22 -3.34 -19.03 -18.96
C ILE A 22 -4.86 -18.89 -18.92
N PHE A 23 -5.52 -19.57 -19.84
CA PHE A 23 -6.96 -19.60 -19.87
C PHE A 23 -7.52 -20.75 -19.01
N ILE A 24 -8.43 -20.42 -18.10
CA ILE A 24 -9.12 -21.40 -17.26
C ILE A 24 -10.62 -21.39 -17.62
N PRO A 25 -11.18 -22.51 -18.12
CA PRO A 25 -12.60 -22.58 -18.50
C PRO A 25 -13.55 -22.46 -17.29
N LYS A 26 -14.84 -22.26 -17.58
CA LYS A 26 -15.88 -22.24 -16.54
C LYS A 26 -16.09 -23.66 -16.02
N GLY A 27 -16.21 -23.79 -14.69
CA GLY A 27 -16.39 -25.08 -14.04
C GLY A 27 -15.08 -25.79 -13.69
N SER A 28 -13.92 -25.20 -14.00
CA SER A 28 -12.63 -25.73 -13.55
C SER A 28 -12.58 -25.84 -12.03
N ARG A 29 -12.16 -27.00 -11.54
CA ARG A 29 -12.06 -27.31 -10.11
C ARG A 29 -10.60 -27.30 -9.67
N CYS A 30 -10.37 -26.91 -8.42
CA CYS A 30 -9.07 -26.96 -7.76
C CYS A 30 -9.22 -27.70 -6.43
N CYS A 31 -8.14 -28.33 -5.96
CA CYS A 31 -8.11 -28.93 -4.63
C CYS A 31 -8.30 -27.85 -3.56
N GLU A 32 -9.06 -28.15 -2.51
CA GLU A 32 -9.34 -27.18 -1.43
C GLU A 32 -8.08 -26.62 -0.78
N ILE A 33 -7.02 -27.43 -0.68
CA ILE A 33 -5.72 -27.02 -0.14
C ILE A 33 -5.07 -25.84 -0.88
N HIS A 34 -5.42 -25.63 -2.15
CA HIS A 34 -4.90 -24.55 -2.98
C HIS A 34 -5.84 -23.34 -3.01
N THR A 35 -6.91 -23.37 -2.22
CA THR A 35 -7.92 -22.32 -2.18
C THR A 35 -8.19 -21.86 -0.75
N SER A 36 -8.41 -20.56 -0.58
CA SER A 36 -8.95 -19.97 0.65
C SER A 36 -10.23 -19.22 0.31
N ASN A 37 -11.36 -19.60 0.93
CA ASN A 37 -12.69 -19.07 0.62
C ASN A 37 -13.07 -19.16 -0.89
N GLY A 38 -12.60 -20.21 -1.56
CA GLY A 38 -12.82 -20.45 -2.99
C GLY A 38 -11.97 -19.57 -3.93
N TYR A 39 -11.02 -18.81 -3.39
CA TYR A 39 -10.00 -18.10 -4.16
C TYR A 39 -8.67 -18.83 -4.11
N LEU A 40 -7.92 -18.86 -5.21
CA LEU A 40 -6.61 -19.52 -5.30
C LEU A 40 -5.58 -18.82 -4.40
N LEU A 41 -4.78 -19.63 -3.71
CA LEU A 41 -3.65 -19.13 -2.94
C LEU A 41 -2.61 -18.51 -3.88
N ARG A 42 -1.99 -17.42 -3.41
CA ARG A 42 -1.02 -16.65 -4.20
C ARG A 42 0.20 -17.48 -4.62
N GLU A 43 0.61 -18.41 -3.77
CA GLU A 43 1.76 -19.29 -4.05
C GLU A 43 1.44 -20.26 -5.20
N ASP A 44 0.22 -20.79 -5.21
CA ASP A 44 -0.23 -21.75 -6.22
C ASP A 44 -0.63 -21.06 -7.54
N PHE A 45 -1.01 -19.79 -7.48
CA PHE A 45 -1.23 -18.93 -8.63
C PHE A 45 -0.04 -18.94 -9.62
N PHE A 46 1.19 -18.94 -9.12
CA PHE A 46 2.41 -18.95 -9.95
C PHE A 46 2.87 -20.35 -10.36
N LYS A 47 2.30 -21.41 -9.79
CA LYS A 47 2.61 -22.81 -10.11
C LYS A 47 1.75 -23.35 -11.24
N LEU A 48 0.69 -22.63 -11.64
CA LEU A 48 -0.17 -23.01 -12.75
C LEU A 48 0.63 -23.09 -14.06
N THR A 49 0.53 -24.25 -14.70
CA THR A 49 1.07 -24.55 -16.03
C THR A 49 -0.08 -24.79 -17.00
N ALA A 50 -0.02 -24.20 -18.19
CA ALA A 50 -0.99 -24.49 -19.23
C ALA A 50 -0.77 -25.90 -19.79
N TYR A 51 -1.83 -26.71 -19.81
CA TYR A 51 -1.85 -27.95 -20.58
C TYR A 51 -2.08 -27.62 -22.06
N LYS A 52 -1.34 -28.25 -22.96
CA LYS A 52 -1.36 -27.99 -24.41
C LYS A 52 -2.39 -28.85 -25.17
N ASP A 53 -3.44 -29.33 -24.51
CA ASP A 53 -4.46 -30.16 -25.16
C ASP A 53 -5.65 -29.35 -25.70
N ASP A 54 -6.28 -29.94 -26.72
CA ASP A 54 -7.00 -29.33 -27.84
C ASP A 54 -8.02 -28.20 -27.59
N TYR A 55 -7.93 -27.25 -28.50
CA TYR A 55 -8.56 -25.92 -28.69
C TYR A 55 -10.09 -25.91 -28.96
N ARG A 56 -10.88 -26.81 -28.36
CA ARG A 56 -12.33 -26.92 -28.67
C ARG A 56 -13.30 -26.20 -27.72
N ILE A 57 -12.80 -25.45 -26.73
CA ILE A 57 -13.65 -24.94 -25.62
C ILE A 57 -14.23 -23.53 -25.87
N PHE A 58 -13.79 -22.84 -26.93
CA PHE A 58 -14.20 -21.45 -27.15
C PHE A 58 -15.37 -21.32 -28.13
N ASN A 59 -16.54 -20.95 -27.60
CA ASN A 59 -17.66 -20.44 -28.40
C ASN A 59 -17.46 -18.94 -28.70
N LEU A 60 -17.88 -18.45 -29.87
CA LEU A 60 -17.91 -17.04 -30.25
C LEU A 60 -18.47 -16.14 -29.13
N ASN A 61 -19.62 -16.53 -28.56
CA ASN A 61 -20.25 -15.77 -27.46
C ASN A 61 -19.36 -15.71 -26.22
N TYR A 62 -18.58 -16.76 -25.97
CA TYR A 62 -17.66 -16.81 -24.85
C TYR A 62 -16.48 -15.86 -25.07
N ILE A 63 -15.92 -15.80 -26.29
CA ILE A 63 -14.85 -14.87 -26.66
C ILE A 63 -15.34 -13.43 -26.54
N VAL A 64 -16.49 -13.09 -27.14
CA VAL A 64 -17.06 -11.75 -27.10
C VAL A 64 -17.32 -11.31 -25.66
N ASN A 65 -17.94 -12.16 -24.84
CA ASN A 65 -18.18 -11.88 -23.43
C ASN A 65 -16.87 -11.70 -22.64
N THR A 66 -15.82 -12.46 -22.96
CA THR A 66 -14.51 -12.33 -22.31
C THR A 66 -13.85 -11.01 -22.70
N MET A 67 -13.83 -10.67 -23.99
CA MET A 67 -13.28 -9.41 -24.48
C MET A 67 -14.01 -8.19 -23.91
N GLN A 68 -15.34 -8.22 -23.82
CA GLN A 68 -16.12 -7.16 -23.19
C GLN A 68 -15.79 -7.00 -21.70
N LYS A 69 -15.56 -8.11 -20.98
CA LYS A 69 -15.13 -8.06 -19.57
C LYS A 69 -13.73 -7.49 -19.43
N LEU A 70 -12.78 -7.92 -20.25
CA LEU A 70 -11.42 -7.38 -20.25
C LEU A 70 -11.44 -5.88 -20.53
N ARG A 71 -12.22 -5.44 -21.52
CA ARG A 71 -12.42 -4.01 -21.80
C ARG A 71 -12.99 -3.26 -20.59
N LYS A 72 -13.98 -3.82 -19.90
CA LYS A 72 -14.51 -3.23 -18.65
C LYS A 72 -13.42 -3.13 -17.57
N MET A 73 -12.68 -4.21 -17.34
CA MET A 73 -11.60 -4.26 -16.33
C MET A 73 -10.49 -3.23 -16.61
N VAL A 74 -10.05 -3.12 -17.86
CA VAL A 74 -9.05 -2.12 -18.28
C VAL A 74 -9.60 -0.69 -18.09
N ASN A 75 -10.87 -0.46 -18.41
CA ASN A 75 -11.49 0.86 -18.27
C ASN A 75 -11.76 1.26 -16.81
N SER A 76 -11.95 0.30 -15.90
CA SER A 76 -12.19 0.55 -14.48
C SER A 76 -10.91 0.68 -13.65
N ASN A 77 -9.78 0.08 -14.08
CA ASN A 77 -8.52 0.08 -13.34
C ASN A 77 -7.63 1.30 -13.68
N LYS A 78 -8.14 2.52 -13.53
CA LYS A 78 -7.30 3.73 -13.67
C LYS A 78 -6.56 4.09 -12.40
N ASN A 79 -7.08 3.66 -11.25
CA ASN A 79 -6.62 4.11 -9.95
C ASN A 79 -5.82 3.01 -9.26
N VAL A 80 -4.83 3.44 -8.49
CA VAL A 80 -4.01 2.57 -7.65
C VAL A 80 -4.84 2.10 -6.46
N ASP A 81 -5.00 0.79 -6.35
CA ASP A 81 -5.65 0.14 -5.22
C ASP A 81 -4.60 -0.58 -4.37
N PHE A 82 -4.37 -0.08 -3.16
CA PHE A 82 -3.39 -0.68 -2.25
C PHE A 82 -3.87 -1.97 -1.58
N ASP A 83 -5.18 -2.22 -1.56
CA ASP A 83 -5.81 -3.42 -1.01
C ASP A 83 -5.82 -4.58 -1.98
N ASP A 84 -5.95 -4.30 -3.28
CA ASP A 84 -5.80 -5.32 -4.31
C ASP A 84 -4.32 -5.75 -4.43
N PRO A 85 -3.96 -7.00 -4.06
CA PRO A 85 -2.59 -7.51 -4.21
C PRO A 85 -2.14 -7.54 -5.68
N LEU A 86 -3.07 -7.34 -6.59
CA LEU A 86 -2.91 -7.38 -8.02
C LEU A 86 -2.94 -5.99 -8.65
N SER A 87 -3.12 -4.89 -7.90
CA SER A 87 -3.10 -3.56 -8.50
C SER A 87 -1.67 -3.14 -8.89
N LEU A 88 -0.68 -3.42 -8.04
CA LEU A 88 0.72 -2.99 -8.22
C LEU A 88 1.69 -4.17 -8.22
N SER A 89 2.77 -4.13 -8.98
CA SER A 89 3.92 -5.01 -8.75
C SER A 89 4.65 -4.65 -7.44
N GLY A 90 5.52 -5.55 -6.95
CA GLY A 90 6.33 -5.27 -5.76
C GLY A 90 7.27 -4.09 -5.94
N ILE A 91 7.77 -3.87 -7.16
CA ILE A 91 8.65 -2.76 -7.52
C ILE A 91 7.86 -1.45 -7.52
N GLU A 92 6.70 -1.41 -8.19
CA GLU A 92 5.84 -0.22 -8.21
C GLU A 92 5.38 0.16 -6.81
N TYR A 93 4.97 -0.82 -5.99
CA TYR A 93 4.59 -0.58 -4.60
C TYR A 93 5.72 0.10 -3.82
N LYS A 94 6.95 -0.41 -3.96
CA LYS A 94 8.14 0.16 -3.32
C LYS A 94 8.52 1.51 -3.90
N ASN A 95 8.33 1.74 -5.19
CA ASN A 95 8.61 3.03 -5.82
C ASN A 95 7.62 4.11 -5.37
N LEU A 96 6.35 3.76 -5.18
CA LEU A 96 5.31 4.68 -4.73
C LEU A 96 5.42 4.99 -3.23
N THR A 97 5.58 3.96 -2.39
CA THR A 97 5.51 4.11 -0.92
C THR A 97 6.86 4.10 -0.23
N GLY A 98 7.90 3.61 -0.90
CA GLY A 98 9.20 3.31 -0.30
C GLY A 98 9.26 2.01 0.48
N PHE A 99 8.11 1.34 0.66
CA PHE A 99 8.01 0.16 1.49
C PHE A 99 7.81 -1.09 0.64
N THR A 100 8.30 -2.23 1.13
CA THR A 100 7.78 -3.52 0.69
C THR A 100 6.40 -3.73 1.30
N ARG A 101 5.57 -4.57 0.66
CA ARG A 101 4.25 -4.92 1.21
C ARG A 101 4.34 -5.45 2.64
N THR A 102 5.32 -6.32 2.90
CA THR A 102 5.57 -6.88 4.24
C THR A 102 5.87 -5.81 5.29
N ARG A 103 6.62 -4.75 4.95
CA ARG A 103 6.87 -3.62 5.87
C ARG A 103 5.61 -2.81 6.09
N HIS A 104 4.82 -2.61 5.05
CA HIS A 104 3.54 -1.95 5.15
C HIS A 104 2.57 -2.71 6.06
N ASP A 105 2.49 -4.04 5.90
CA ASP A 105 1.65 -4.92 6.73
C ASP A 105 2.07 -4.87 8.21
N ARG A 106 3.39 -4.82 8.48
CA ARG A 106 3.92 -4.63 9.83
C ARG A 106 3.51 -3.30 10.44
N VAL A 107 3.55 -2.19 9.71
CA VAL A 107 3.09 -0.91 10.25
C VAL A 107 1.60 -0.96 10.53
N LEU A 108 0.84 -1.54 9.61
CA LEU A 108 -0.60 -1.68 9.73
C LEU A 108 -0.99 -2.52 10.97
N SER A 109 -0.22 -3.55 11.35
CA SER A 109 -0.52 -4.37 12.52
C SER A 109 -0.43 -3.64 13.86
N TYR A 110 0.26 -2.49 13.94
CA TYR A 110 0.33 -1.68 15.17
C TYR A 110 -0.81 -0.68 15.29
N ILE A 111 -1.51 -0.38 14.20
CA ILE A 111 -2.59 0.61 14.22
C ILE A 111 -3.90 -0.15 14.46
N PRO A 112 -4.63 0.15 15.54
CA PRO A 112 -5.91 -0.51 15.78
C PRO A 112 -6.91 -0.14 14.68
N ALA A 113 -7.75 -1.10 14.29
CA ALA A 113 -8.71 -0.91 13.20
C ALA A 113 -9.67 0.27 13.41
N SER A 114 -9.95 0.63 14.67
CA SER A 114 -10.79 1.77 15.05
C SER A 114 -10.11 3.14 14.88
N ALA A 115 -8.78 3.21 14.72
CA ALA A 115 -8.05 4.47 14.64
C ALA A 115 -8.16 5.15 13.27
N LEU A 116 -8.44 4.39 12.20
CA LEU A 116 -8.54 4.92 10.83
C LEU A 116 -9.93 4.64 10.27
N LYS A 117 -10.60 5.69 9.81
CA LYS A 117 -11.92 5.56 9.17
C LYS A 117 -11.82 4.72 7.90
N THR A 118 -12.71 3.74 7.79
CA THR A 118 -12.90 2.94 6.59
C THR A 118 -14.07 3.46 5.77
N SER A 119 -13.89 3.62 4.46
CA SER A 119 -14.96 3.89 3.50
C SER A 119 -14.69 3.16 2.18
N ILE A 120 -15.64 3.20 1.24
CA ILE A 120 -15.59 2.49 -0.05
C ILE A 120 -14.29 2.74 -0.83
N ASN A 121 -13.68 3.94 -0.72
CA ASN A 121 -12.40 4.28 -1.37
C ASN A 121 -11.26 4.55 -0.36
N ARG A 122 -11.43 4.12 0.89
CA ARG A 122 -10.49 4.42 1.98
C ARG A 122 -10.40 3.21 2.93
N SER A 123 -9.41 2.36 2.71
CA SER A 123 -8.97 1.42 3.73
C SER A 123 -7.87 2.04 4.60
N PRO A 124 -7.59 1.46 5.78
CA PRO A 124 -6.44 1.86 6.60
C PRO A 124 -5.12 1.67 5.83
N ARG A 125 -5.07 0.66 4.97
CA ARG A 125 -3.93 0.36 4.10
C ARG A 125 -3.70 1.48 3.08
N CYS A 126 -4.74 1.88 2.36
CA CYS A 126 -4.70 2.99 1.41
C CYS A 126 -4.36 4.32 2.11
N ALA A 127 -4.84 4.53 3.33
CA ALA A 127 -4.54 5.74 4.11
C ALA A 127 -3.05 5.86 4.48
N ILE A 128 -2.43 4.77 4.95
CA ILE A 128 -0.98 4.72 5.21
C ILE A 128 -0.20 4.89 3.90
N ALA A 129 -0.59 4.18 2.84
CA ALA A 129 0.05 4.30 1.54
C ALA A 129 -0.02 5.73 0.98
N CYS A 130 -1.16 6.42 1.13
CA CYS A 130 -1.35 7.81 0.75
C CYS A 130 -0.36 8.74 1.47
N LEU A 131 -0.20 8.58 2.79
CA LEU A 131 0.78 9.34 3.56
C LEU A 131 2.22 9.05 3.08
N LEU A 132 2.58 7.78 2.90
CA LEU A 132 3.91 7.37 2.45
C LEU A 132 4.24 7.89 1.05
N MET A 133 3.28 7.83 0.11
CA MET A 133 3.41 8.43 -1.22
C MET A 133 3.67 9.93 -1.13
N LYS A 134 2.93 10.62 -0.26
CA LYS A 134 3.10 12.07 -0.06
C LYS A 134 4.49 12.41 0.47
N LEU A 135 4.99 11.64 1.44
CA LEU A 135 6.31 11.84 2.04
C LEU A 135 7.46 11.50 1.07
N ARG A 136 7.25 10.52 0.18
CA ARG A 136 8.30 10.04 -0.73
C ARG A 136 8.40 10.81 -2.03
N LEU A 137 7.26 11.14 -2.63
CA LEU A 137 7.21 11.65 -4.01
C LEU A 137 6.91 13.15 -4.09
N THR A 138 6.61 13.80 -2.95
CA THR A 138 6.34 15.25 -2.87
C THR A 138 5.28 15.72 -3.87
N MET A 139 4.31 14.87 -4.18
CA MET A 139 3.25 15.17 -5.17
C MET A 139 2.18 16.08 -4.58
N SER A 140 1.50 16.87 -5.42
CA SER A 140 0.37 17.69 -4.98
C SER A 140 -0.83 16.83 -4.55
N ASN A 141 -1.72 17.36 -3.69
CA ASN A 141 -2.88 16.61 -3.22
C ASN A 141 -3.87 16.28 -4.35
N SER A 142 -3.91 17.06 -5.43
CA SER A 142 -4.72 16.76 -6.61
C SER A 142 -4.17 15.57 -7.39
N VAL A 143 -2.85 15.45 -7.54
CA VAL A 143 -2.21 14.30 -8.19
C VAL A 143 -2.44 13.03 -7.38
N VAL A 144 -2.22 13.08 -6.06
CA VAL A 144 -2.48 11.92 -5.18
C VAL A 144 -3.96 11.53 -5.20
N ALA A 145 -4.87 12.50 -5.20
CA ALA A 145 -6.31 12.24 -5.30
C ALA A 145 -6.66 11.51 -6.62
N SER A 146 -6.10 11.97 -7.74
CA SER A 146 -6.29 11.33 -9.05
C SER A 146 -5.74 9.90 -9.08
N MET A 147 -4.50 9.69 -8.59
CA MET A 147 -3.89 8.36 -8.57
C MET A 147 -4.67 7.35 -7.71
N LEU A 148 -5.27 7.81 -6.60
CA LEU A 148 -6.00 6.95 -5.67
C LEU A 148 -7.51 6.88 -5.93
N GLY A 149 -8.03 7.60 -6.94
CA GLY A 149 -9.47 7.66 -7.17
C GLY A 149 -10.27 8.36 -6.07
N ILE A 150 -9.66 9.35 -5.40
CA ILE A 150 -10.31 10.14 -4.36
C ILE A 150 -10.95 11.36 -5.01
N ASP A 151 -12.26 11.54 -4.86
CA ASP A 151 -13.02 12.59 -5.56
C ASP A 151 -12.58 14.03 -5.22
N ASN A 152 -11.95 14.25 -4.06
CA ASN A 152 -11.64 15.58 -3.58
C ASN A 152 -10.26 15.66 -2.89
N LYS A 153 -9.43 16.62 -3.32
CA LYS A 153 -8.10 16.90 -2.74
C LYS A 153 -8.11 17.23 -1.25
N ARG A 154 -9.22 17.74 -0.70
CA ARG A 154 -9.38 17.97 0.75
C ARG A 154 -9.42 16.66 1.54
N LYS A 155 -10.08 15.62 1.00
CA LYS A 155 -10.10 14.29 1.60
C LYS A 155 -8.68 13.72 1.74
N VAL A 156 -7.79 14.01 0.79
CA VAL A 156 -6.36 13.63 0.88
C VAL A 156 -5.69 14.27 2.09
N THR A 157 -5.93 15.57 2.32
CA THR A 157 -5.43 16.27 3.53
C THR A 157 -5.95 15.61 4.81
N ASP A 158 -7.25 15.30 4.87
CA ASP A 158 -7.86 14.68 6.05
C ASP A 158 -7.31 13.27 6.31
N ILE A 159 -7.08 12.50 5.23
CA ILE A 159 -6.45 11.18 5.29
C ILE A 159 -5.03 11.32 5.84
N ILE A 160 -4.22 12.22 5.30
CA ILE A 160 -2.85 12.48 5.76
C ILE A 160 -2.85 12.85 7.25
N HIS A 161 -3.70 13.82 7.66
CA HIS A 161 -3.77 14.27 9.04
C HIS A 161 -4.15 13.16 10.01
N SER A 162 -5.25 12.44 9.72
CA SER A 162 -5.71 11.34 10.58
C SER A 162 -4.72 10.17 10.63
N THR A 163 -4.05 9.88 9.51
CA THR A 163 -3.03 8.82 9.46
C THR A 163 -1.77 9.20 10.24
N SER A 164 -1.30 10.44 10.11
CA SER A 164 -0.19 10.95 10.90
C SER A 164 -0.50 10.92 12.41
N ALA A 165 -1.69 11.36 12.82
CA ALA A 165 -2.12 11.29 14.21
C ALA A 165 -2.15 9.86 14.75
N ALA A 166 -2.67 8.90 13.96
CA ALA A 166 -2.68 7.49 14.33
C ALA A 166 -1.26 6.91 14.47
N LEU A 167 -0.35 7.24 13.55
CA LEU A 167 1.04 6.78 13.63
C LEU A 167 1.77 7.38 14.84
N VAL A 168 1.59 8.66 15.12
CA VAL A 168 2.19 9.31 16.31
C VAL A 168 1.68 8.68 17.59
N LYS A 169 0.40 8.29 17.65
CA LYS A 169 -0.20 7.68 18.84
C LYS A 169 0.18 6.22 19.05
N TYR A 170 0.18 5.40 17.99
CA TYR A 170 0.25 3.94 18.12
C TYR A 170 1.56 3.32 17.59
N PHE A 171 2.31 4.03 16.74
CA PHE A 171 3.51 3.47 16.11
C PHE A 171 4.80 4.12 16.64
N VAL A 172 4.85 5.45 16.70
CA VAL A 172 6.03 6.23 17.12
C VAL A 172 6.51 5.91 18.55
N PRO A 173 5.64 5.69 19.56
CA PRO A 173 6.10 5.41 20.92
C PRO A 173 6.94 4.15 21.03
N HIS A 174 6.69 3.17 20.15
CA HIS A 174 7.40 1.90 20.11
C HIS A 174 8.65 1.94 19.21
N TYR A 175 8.71 2.85 18.24
CA TYR A 175 9.78 2.90 17.25
C TYR A 175 10.12 4.34 16.82
N LEU A 176 11.39 4.72 16.99
CA LEU A 176 11.97 5.97 16.44
C LEU A 176 12.25 5.89 14.92
N GLY A 177 11.96 4.75 14.31
CA GLY A 177 12.14 4.47 12.89
C GLY A 177 11.91 3.00 12.56
N LEU A 178 11.75 2.68 11.28
CA LEU A 178 11.39 1.34 10.81
C LEU A 178 12.53 0.30 10.91
N ALA A 179 13.74 0.75 11.25
CA ALA A 179 14.93 -0.09 11.41
C ALA A 179 15.01 -0.81 12.77
N HIS A 180 13.88 -1.04 13.45
CA HIS A 180 13.78 -1.86 14.66
C HIS A 180 14.75 -1.45 15.79
N ILE A 181 14.99 -0.15 15.99
CA ILE A 181 15.65 0.29 17.22
C ILE A 181 14.55 0.78 18.16
N ASN A 182 14.24 -0.08 19.13
CA ASN A 182 13.35 0.28 20.23
C ASN A 182 13.91 1.54 20.92
N ARG A 183 13.05 2.46 21.36
CA ARG A 183 13.48 3.73 21.96
C ARG A 183 14.50 3.50 23.08
N GLU A 184 14.26 2.49 23.90
CA GLU A 184 15.15 2.07 24.99
C GLU A 184 16.51 1.55 24.51
N LYS A 185 16.57 0.87 23.35
CA LYS A 185 17.82 0.39 22.76
C LYS A 185 18.67 1.55 22.23
N ILE A 186 18.07 2.62 21.71
CA ILE A 186 18.80 3.83 21.29
C ILE A 186 19.38 4.53 22.51
N ILE A 187 18.55 4.79 23.52
CA ILE A 187 18.94 5.49 24.75
C ILE A 187 20.13 4.80 25.43
N LYS A 188 20.16 3.46 25.38
CA LYS A 188 21.24 2.66 25.99
C LYS A 188 22.48 2.45 25.11
N LYS A 189 22.37 2.38 23.77
CA LYS A 189 23.50 1.99 22.89
C LYS A 189 24.03 3.10 21.97
N HIS A 190 23.23 4.13 21.63
CA HIS A 190 23.53 4.99 20.47
C HIS A 190 23.26 6.49 20.66
N THR A 191 22.89 6.94 21.86
CA THR A 191 22.74 8.37 22.15
C THR A 191 23.93 8.91 22.92
N SER A 192 24.49 10.01 22.41
CA SER A 192 25.43 10.83 23.18
C SER A 192 24.76 11.31 24.47
N SER A 193 25.56 11.71 25.47
CA SER A 193 25.05 12.20 26.76
C SER A 193 23.99 13.31 26.61
N ILE A 194 24.12 14.16 25.59
CA ILE A 194 23.16 15.21 25.22
C ILE A 194 21.83 14.64 24.70
N ALA A 195 21.88 13.68 23.77
CA ALA A 195 20.67 13.09 23.21
C ALA A 195 19.93 12.20 24.22
N THR A 196 20.66 11.59 25.16
CA THR A 196 20.08 10.87 26.29
C THR A 196 19.26 11.83 27.16
N ARG A 197 19.84 12.96 27.58
CA ARG A 197 19.13 13.99 28.38
C ARG A 197 17.87 14.49 27.68
N LEU A 198 17.93 14.81 26.38
CA LEU A 198 16.78 15.25 25.59
C LEU A 198 15.66 14.19 25.47
N LEU A 199 16.00 12.90 25.54
CA LEU A 199 15.04 11.81 25.36
C LEU A 199 14.50 11.24 26.67
N THR A 200 15.19 11.44 27.80
CA THR A 200 14.77 10.98 29.14
C THR A 200 14.12 12.08 29.98
N GLU A 201 14.41 13.35 29.76
CA GLU A 201 13.82 14.44 30.56
C GLU A 201 12.46 14.86 30.00
N THR A 202 11.39 14.34 30.61
CA THR A 202 10.05 14.91 30.49
C THR A 202 9.99 16.22 31.25
N TYR A 203 10.31 17.36 30.62
CA TYR A 203 9.57 18.64 30.77
C TYR A 203 10.23 19.82 30.01
N VAL A 204 9.39 20.48 29.19
CA VAL A 204 9.31 21.94 28.92
C VAL A 204 10.63 22.72 28.78
N GLN A 205 11.35 22.52 27.67
CA GLN A 205 12.05 23.63 27.03
C GLN A 205 11.85 23.51 25.50
N LYS A 206 11.39 24.60 24.88
CA LYS A 206 11.25 24.72 23.42
C LYS A 206 12.65 24.74 22.80
N THR A 207 13.23 23.57 22.58
CA THR A 207 14.50 23.45 21.86
C THR A 207 14.22 23.28 20.37
N MET A 208 14.60 24.30 19.59
CA MET A 208 14.53 24.25 18.13
C MET A 208 15.69 23.38 17.62
N ILE A 209 15.38 22.22 17.07
CA ILE A 209 16.38 21.33 16.44
C ILE A 209 16.30 21.52 14.93
N CYS A 210 17.26 22.27 14.37
CA CYS A 210 17.44 22.38 12.92
C CYS A 210 18.21 21.15 12.40
N PHE A 211 17.53 20.26 11.69
CA PHE A 211 18.21 19.28 10.83
C PHE A 211 18.49 19.94 9.48
N SER A 212 19.73 20.38 9.24
CA SER A 212 20.17 20.70 7.89
C SER A 212 20.40 19.40 7.11
N ALA A 213 19.42 19.00 6.32
CA ALA A 213 19.72 18.11 5.19
C ALA A 213 20.57 18.91 4.19
N PRO A 214 21.58 18.32 3.53
CA PRO A 214 22.37 19.04 2.53
C PRO A 214 21.46 19.38 1.33
N MET A 215 20.97 20.61 1.29
CA MET A 215 20.33 21.20 0.12
C MET A 215 21.39 21.29 -0.99
N ARG A 216 21.31 20.38 -1.97
CA ARG A 216 21.96 20.60 -3.26
C ARG A 216 21.18 21.69 -3.99
N THR A 217 21.78 22.86 -4.01
CA THR A 217 21.35 24.10 -4.66
C THR A 217 21.19 23.95 -6.18
N ARG A 218 20.00 24.26 -6.70
CA ARG A 218 19.82 25.09 -7.91
C ARG A 218 18.34 25.50 -8.00
N PHE A 219 18.04 26.68 -7.48
CA PHE A 219 16.90 27.48 -7.93
C PHE A 219 17.46 28.66 -8.72
N PRO A 220 16.80 29.05 -9.81
CA PRO A 220 16.59 30.46 -10.06
C PRO A 220 15.11 30.82 -9.99
N SER A 221 14.87 31.94 -9.32
CA SER A 221 13.80 32.93 -9.54
C SER A 221 12.32 32.53 -9.41
N PHE A 222 11.78 32.97 -8.26
CA PHE A 222 10.60 33.84 -8.10
C PHE A 222 9.19 33.25 -7.85
N SER A 223 8.57 33.94 -6.88
CA SER A 223 7.17 34.00 -6.43
C SER A 223 6.52 32.72 -5.90
N GLU A 224 6.73 32.48 -4.60
CA GLU A 224 5.73 32.12 -3.58
C GLU A 224 6.44 31.33 -2.47
N ALA A 225 6.96 32.08 -1.51
CA ALA A 225 7.55 31.54 -0.30
C ALA A 225 6.45 30.92 0.58
N SER A 226 6.15 29.64 0.35
CA SER A 226 5.49 28.80 1.34
C SER A 226 6.56 28.02 2.09
N PHE A 227 7.10 28.64 3.14
CA PHE A 227 7.91 27.97 4.16
C PHE A 227 7.07 26.84 4.77
N PHE A 228 7.30 25.59 4.36
CA PHE A 228 6.84 24.43 5.11
C PHE A 228 7.77 24.24 6.32
N MET A 229 7.60 25.11 7.32
CA MET A 229 8.03 24.83 8.67
C MET A 229 7.12 23.70 9.18
N VAL A 230 7.65 22.48 9.25
CA VAL A 230 6.99 21.39 9.97
C VAL A 230 7.14 21.72 11.45
N LEU A 231 6.21 22.53 11.96
CA LEU A 231 5.92 22.68 13.37
C LEU A 231 5.45 21.31 13.89
N PHE A 232 6.37 20.55 14.49
CA PHE A 232 5.99 19.63 15.56
C PHE A 232 5.68 20.50 16.78
N SER A 233 4.45 21.01 16.86
CA SER A 233 3.88 21.39 18.14
C SER A 233 3.45 20.12 18.85
N ILE A 234 4.16 19.79 19.92
CA ILE A 234 3.63 19.06 21.08
C ILE A 234 2.75 20.04 21.85
#